data_AF-A0A7X7JB28-F1
#
_entry.id   AF-A0A7X7JB28-F1
#
_cell.length_a   1.000
_cell.length_b   1.000
_cell.length_c   1.000
_cell.angle_alpha   90.00
_cell.angle_beta   90.00
_cell.angle_gamma   90.00
#
_symmetry.space_group_name_H-M   'P 1'
#
loop_
_entity.id
_entity.type
_entity.pdbx_description
1 polymer ?
#
loop_
_entity_poly.entity_id
_entity_poly.type
_entity_poly.pdbx_seq_one_letter_code
_entity_poly.pdbx_strand_id
1 'polypeptide(L)'
;GAHHAGRRLRDAAPMPTGLRVTPNDVREFARPPLLRTGPLLEAMLASLAGSARAGADLLAVESTGGKELHDRALLGADLPGIVLALGVLAPRDMAFLWDAVVATCAGTPALPSGDSASGFANTAMVLADQRHIPRVLAALVRAMSVPRALVAFERGAVGPSKGCAYEGPFLKAITGCPVALEGSEAACAHLSPIGNVARATADLWSNESVANVELLGGMAPTVSTEQLVYACRVLNVATAAGPDTARTLRDLYVASDAGTDPQAVLRRPDVVVRLAAEVVAEEGAYRRTVRVGRAALEVLRGAVAAGELTLARPEARWLDRLSRGLDELPEDEDALLARVEVDPAVVRLDEYGLVAAGAAR
;
A
#
# COMPACT_ATOMS: atom_id res chain seq x y z
N GLY A 1 9.19 5.47 25.95
CA GLY A 1 8.20 4.58 26.57
C GLY A 1 8.27 3.16 26.02
N ALA A 2 7.74 2.94 24.82
CA ALA A 2 7.58 1.61 24.20
C ALA A 2 8.88 0.77 24.15
N HIS A 3 10.00 1.34 23.70
CA HIS A 3 11.29 0.64 23.66
C HIS A 3 11.71 0.06 25.03
N HIS A 4 11.51 0.83 26.10
CA HIS A 4 11.89 0.42 27.45
C HIS A 4 10.98 -0.70 27.98
N ALA A 5 9.69 -0.67 27.61
CA ALA A 5 8.77 -1.77 27.90
C ALA A 5 9.13 -3.04 27.13
N GLY A 6 9.47 -2.91 25.83
CA GLY A 6 9.95 -4.03 25.00
C GLY A 6 11.22 -4.67 25.54
N ARG A 7 12.20 -3.88 25.99
CA ARG A 7 13.38 -4.40 26.69
C ARG A 7 13.01 -5.20 27.94
N ARG A 8 12.18 -4.65 28.82
CA ARG A 8 11.74 -5.36 30.04
C ARG A 8 11.04 -6.68 29.74
N LEU A 9 10.25 -6.75 28.67
CA LEU A 9 9.61 -7.99 28.24
C LEU A 9 10.65 -9.03 27.84
N ARG A 10 11.63 -8.66 27.00
CA ARG A 10 12.74 -9.54 26.60
C ARG A 10 13.56 -10.03 27.79
N ASP A 11 13.76 -9.17 28.79
CA ASP A 11 14.54 -9.49 29.98
C ASP A 11 13.77 -10.39 30.97
N ALA A 12 12.45 -10.23 31.07
CA ALA A 12 11.60 -10.99 31.99
C ALA A 12 11.21 -12.39 31.46
N ALA A 13 11.02 -12.51 30.15
CA ALA A 13 10.85 -13.78 29.45
C ALA A 13 11.32 -13.57 28.00
N PRO A 14 12.29 -14.34 27.46
CA PRO A 14 12.89 -14.07 26.15
C PRO A 14 11.87 -14.30 25.02
N MET A 15 11.04 -13.30 24.75
CA MET A 15 10.08 -13.26 23.66
C MET A 15 10.70 -12.41 22.53
N PRO A 16 10.92 -12.98 21.34
CA PRO A 16 11.36 -12.21 20.17
C PRO A 16 10.36 -11.08 19.91
N THR A 17 10.84 -9.84 19.95
CA THR A 17 10.02 -8.64 19.82
C THR A 17 10.77 -7.58 19.03
N GLY A 18 10.06 -6.88 18.15
CA GLY A 18 10.56 -5.72 17.42
C GLY A 18 9.59 -4.55 17.50
N LEU A 19 10.12 -3.33 17.54
CA LEU A 19 9.38 -2.08 17.55
C LEU A 19 9.45 -1.42 16.17
N ARG A 20 8.33 -1.38 15.47
CA ARG A 20 8.15 -0.48 14.33
C ARG A 20 7.70 0.89 14.79
N VAL A 21 8.31 1.94 14.23
CA VAL A 21 7.82 3.31 14.34
C VAL A 21 7.44 3.82 12.96
N THR A 22 6.25 4.40 12.86
CA THR A 22 5.69 4.95 11.62
C THR A 22 5.24 6.38 11.88
N PRO A 23 6.13 7.38 11.70
CA PRO A 23 5.72 8.77 11.78
C PRO A 23 4.72 9.10 10.66
N ASN A 24 3.74 9.94 10.96
CA ASN A 24 2.83 10.47 9.96
C ASN A 24 3.58 11.37 8.96
N ASP A 25 3.16 11.36 7.70
CA ASP A 25 3.68 12.27 6.70
C ASP A 25 3.10 13.68 6.87
N VAL A 26 3.70 14.45 7.77
CA VAL A 26 3.22 15.81 8.10
C VAL A 26 3.43 16.82 6.97
N ARG A 27 4.16 16.48 5.91
CA ARG A 27 4.38 17.36 4.74
C ARG A 27 3.05 17.67 4.05
N GLU A 28 2.08 16.77 4.18
CA GLU A 28 0.73 16.96 3.67
C GLU A 28 -0.02 18.11 4.34
N PHE A 29 0.43 18.71 5.45
CA PHE A 29 -0.31 19.81 6.07
C PHE A 29 -0.04 21.18 5.43
N ALA A 30 0.97 21.29 4.56
CA ALA A 30 1.13 22.45 3.70
C ALA A 30 0.13 22.43 2.53
N ARG A 31 -0.30 23.61 2.08
CA ARG A 31 -1.27 23.79 0.99
C ARG A 31 -0.76 24.88 0.02
N PRO A 32 -0.26 24.54 -1.18
CA PRO A 32 0.06 23.18 -1.66
C PRO A 32 1.19 22.52 -0.85
N PRO A 33 1.32 21.17 -0.88
CA PRO A 33 2.37 20.47 -0.14
C PRO A 33 3.79 20.93 -0.50
N LEU A 34 4.68 20.96 0.49
CA LEU A 34 6.14 21.12 0.32
C LEU A 34 6.78 19.80 0.71
N LEU A 35 7.19 19.02 -0.28
CA LEU A 35 7.61 17.62 -0.10
C LEU A 35 9.12 17.47 0.05
N ARG A 36 9.88 18.38 -0.57
CA ARG A 36 11.35 18.36 -0.64
C ARG A 36 12.01 19.45 0.19
N THR A 37 11.22 20.39 0.71
CA THR A 37 11.73 21.55 1.44
C THR A 37 10.86 21.91 2.64
N GLY A 38 11.42 22.72 3.53
CA GLY A 38 10.68 23.39 4.59
C GLY A 38 10.57 22.62 5.91
N PRO A 39 9.98 23.28 6.93
CA PRO A 39 10.05 22.82 8.32
C PRO A 39 9.31 21.51 8.58
N LEU A 40 8.28 21.18 7.79
CA LEU A 40 7.52 19.94 7.97
C LEU A 40 8.34 18.71 7.54
N LEU A 41 9.10 18.81 6.44
CA LEU A 41 10.04 17.77 6.04
C LEU A 41 11.14 17.62 7.10
N GLU A 42 11.74 18.73 7.54
CA GLU A 42 12.79 18.72 8.57
C GLU A 42 12.32 18.06 9.87
N ALA A 43 11.12 18.40 10.33
CA ALA A 43 10.52 17.79 11.51
C ALA A 43 10.26 16.28 11.34
N MET A 44 9.80 15.86 10.16
CA MET A 44 9.56 14.44 9.87
C MET A 44 10.88 13.64 9.89
N LEU A 45 11.93 14.13 9.22
CA LEU A 45 13.24 13.49 9.21
C LEU A 45 13.87 13.47 10.61
N ALA A 46 13.72 14.55 11.38
CA ALA A 46 14.16 14.59 12.78
C ALA A 46 13.44 13.55 13.65
N SER A 47 12.13 13.33 13.43
CA SER A 47 11.32 12.32 14.12
C SER A 47 11.80 10.89 13.80
N LEU A 48 12.04 10.59 12.52
CA LEU A 48 12.59 9.31 12.08
C LEU A 48 13.97 9.04 12.72
N ALA A 49 14.87 10.02 12.65
CA ALA A 49 16.22 9.90 13.20
C ALA A 49 16.20 9.78 14.73
N GLY A 50 15.32 10.52 15.40
CA GLY A 50 15.08 10.39 16.83
C GLY A 50 14.57 9.00 17.21
N SER A 51 13.66 8.44 16.42
CA SER A 51 13.09 7.11 16.63
C SER A 51 14.13 6.00 16.45
N ALA A 52 14.98 6.09 15.42
CA ALA A 52 16.10 5.17 15.21
C ALA A 52 17.05 5.16 16.42
N ARG A 53 17.46 6.35 16.89
CA ARG A 53 18.34 6.49 18.07
C ARG A 53 17.67 6.03 19.36
N ALA A 54 16.35 6.16 19.47
CA ALA A 54 15.57 5.70 20.61
C ALA A 54 15.34 4.18 20.62
N GLY A 55 15.80 3.47 19.58
CA GLY A 55 15.81 2.02 19.47
C GLY A 55 14.66 1.42 18.66
N ALA A 56 14.01 2.18 17.77
CA ALA A 56 13.14 1.56 16.78
C ALA A 56 13.91 0.51 15.98
N ASP A 57 13.35 -0.69 15.84
CA ASP A 57 13.93 -1.78 15.05
C ASP A 57 13.57 -1.60 13.57
N LEU A 58 12.39 -1.05 13.28
CA LEU A 58 11.87 -0.82 11.94
C LEU A 58 11.36 0.62 11.80
N LEU A 59 11.75 1.31 10.72
CA LEU A 59 11.16 2.58 10.32
C LEU A 59 10.26 2.39 9.10
N ALA A 60 9.08 3.00 9.14
CA ALA A 60 8.15 3.04 8.01
C ALA A 60 7.53 4.43 7.89
N VAL A 61 6.93 4.72 6.75
CA VAL A 61 6.15 5.94 6.51
C VAL A 61 4.89 5.56 5.72
N GLU A 62 3.82 6.35 5.85
CA GLU A 62 2.70 6.33 4.90
C GLU A 62 2.76 7.63 4.11
N SER A 63 3.57 7.66 3.05
CA SER A 63 3.87 8.91 2.35
C SER A 63 2.75 9.34 1.40
N THR A 64 2.63 10.65 1.22
CA THR A 64 1.44 11.29 0.62
C THR A 64 1.72 12.03 -0.68
N GLY A 65 2.96 12.07 -1.19
CA GLY A 65 3.24 12.79 -2.44
C GLY A 65 2.41 12.29 -3.62
N GLY A 66 1.66 13.20 -4.24
CA GLY A 66 0.74 12.98 -5.35
C GLY A 66 -0.72 12.86 -4.90
N LYS A 67 -0.98 12.76 -3.59
CA LYS A 67 -2.32 12.58 -3.02
C LYS A 67 -3.23 13.76 -3.32
N GLU A 68 -2.69 14.96 -3.33
CA GLU A 68 -3.42 16.21 -3.57
C GLU A 68 -4.03 16.28 -4.99
N LEU A 69 -3.41 15.62 -5.97
CA LEU A 69 -4.01 15.39 -7.29
C LEU A 69 -4.92 14.16 -7.28
N HIS A 70 -4.45 13.05 -6.69
CA HIS A 70 -5.14 11.77 -6.70
C HIS A 70 -6.54 11.85 -6.07
N ASP A 71 -6.70 12.52 -4.93
CA ASP A 71 -7.97 12.59 -4.21
C ASP A 71 -9.06 13.25 -5.08
N ARG A 72 -8.72 14.32 -5.79
CA ARG A 72 -9.65 14.97 -6.73
C ARG A 72 -9.96 14.08 -7.93
N ALA A 73 -8.93 13.46 -8.51
CA ALA A 73 -9.10 12.59 -9.68
C ALA A 73 -9.95 11.34 -9.34
N LEU A 74 -9.75 10.77 -8.16
CA LEU A 74 -10.45 9.59 -7.68
C LEU A 74 -11.97 9.80 -7.55
N LEU A 75 -12.39 10.94 -6.97
CA LEU A 75 -13.81 11.28 -6.85
C LEU A 75 -14.51 11.46 -8.21
N GLY A 76 -13.76 11.93 -9.21
CA GLY A 76 -14.25 12.07 -10.59
C GLY A 76 -14.12 10.79 -11.43
N ALA A 77 -13.48 9.74 -10.91
CA ALA A 77 -12.97 8.60 -11.68
C ALA A 77 -12.16 9.06 -12.92
N ASP A 78 -11.39 10.13 -12.76
CA ASP A 78 -10.51 10.72 -13.77
C ASP A 78 -9.23 9.89 -13.88
N LEU A 79 -9.24 8.95 -14.83
CA LEU A 79 -8.14 7.99 -14.98
C LEU A 79 -6.81 8.65 -15.37
N PRO A 80 -6.73 9.61 -16.32
CA PRO A 80 -5.50 10.38 -16.55
C PRO A 80 -4.92 11.03 -15.29
N GLY A 81 -5.75 11.68 -14.47
CA GLY A 81 -5.31 12.28 -13.20
C GLY A 81 -4.82 11.25 -12.18
N ILE A 82 -5.52 10.12 -12.05
CA ILE A 82 -5.10 9.00 -11.19
C ILE A 82 -3.74 8.44 -11.64
N VAL A 83 -3.55 8.21 -12.95
CA VAL A 83 -2.30 7.69 -13.49
C VAL A 83 -1.17 8.71 -13.37
N LEU A 84 -1.44 10.00 -13.55
CA LEU A 84 -0.43 11.05 -13.33
C LEU A 84 0.04 11.04 -11.87
N ALA A 85 -0.89 10.96 -10.93
CA ALA A 85 -0.55 10.89 -9.51
C ALA A 85 0.27 9.63 -9.17
N LEU A 86 -0.20 8.43 -9.55
CA LEU A 86 0.41 7.16 -9.15
C LEU A 86 1.64 6.76 -9.96
N GLY A 87 1.68 7.10 -11.24
CA GLY A 87 2.72 6.69 -12.19
C GLY A 87 3.82 7.73 -12.38
N VAL A 88 3.59 8.99 -12.01
CA VAL A 88 4.55 10.09 -12.27
C VAL A 88 4.91 10.82 -10.98
N LEU A 89 3.94 11.39 -10.25
CA LEU A 89 4.21 12.23 -9.07
C LEU A 89 4.65 11.40 -7.85
N ALA A 90 3.84 10.43 -7.43
CA ALA A 90 4.09 9.64 -6.23
C ALA A 90 5.41 8.85 -6.26
N PRO A 91 5.82 8.21 -7.38
CA PRO A 91 7.12 7.54 -7.47
C PRO A 91 8.31 8.49 -7.29
N ARG A 92 8.18 9.76 -7.70
CA ARG A 92 9.23 10.79 -7.53
C ARG A 92 9.36 11.26 -6.08
N ASP A 93 8.23 11.41 -5.37
CA ASP A 93 8.25 11.66 -3.93
C ASP A 93 8.82 10.47 -3.17
N MET A 94 8.37 9.26 -3.50
CA MET A 94 8.88 8.02 -2.92
C MET A 94 10.39 7.90 -3.07
N ALA A 95 10.93 8.18 -4.26
CA ALA A 95 12.37 8.13 -4.49
C ALA A 95 13.13 9.09 -3.57
N PHE A 96 12.71 10.35 -3.53
CA PHE A 96 13.33 11.38 -2.68
C PHE A 96 13.26 11.02 -1.19
N LEU A 97 12.06 10.65 -0.72
CA LEU A 97 11.85 10.38 0.69
C LEU A 97 12.57 9.11 1.14
N TRP A 98 12.52 8.04 0.35
CA TRP A 98 13.13 6.77 0.76
C TRP A 98 14.66 6.81 0.74
N ASP A 99 15.28 7.61 -0.14
CA ASP A 99 16.72 7.90 -0.03
C ASP A 99 17.05 8.52 1.35
N ALA A 100 16.21 9.43 1.85
CA ALA A 100 16.41 10.06 3.16
C ALA A 100 16.09 9.12 4.35
N VAL A 101 15.06 8.26 4.24
CA VAL A 101 14.73 7.26 5.27
C VAL A 101 15.86 6.24 5.40
N VAL A 102 16.37 5.73 4.30
CA VAL A 102 17.49 4.77 4.29
C VAL A 102 18.76 5.41 4.87
N ALA A 103 19.06 6.66 4.49
CA ALA A 103 20.16 7.41 5.10
C ALA A 103 20.00 7.58 6.61
N THR A 104 18.78 7.75 7.10
CA THR A 104 18.48 7.86 8.55
C THR A 104 18.73 6.55 9.31
N CYS A 105 18.53 5.40 8.66
CA CYS A 105 18.85 4.09 9.21
C CYS A 105 20.37 3.80 9.25
N ALA A 106 21.15 4.43 8.37
CA ALA A 106 22.59 4.17 8.25
C ALA A 106 23.33 4.42 9.58
N GLY A 107 24.14 3.45 10.00
CA GLY A 107 24.88 3.51 11.27
C GLY A 107 24.02 3.29 12.52
N THR A 108 22.75 2.89 12.36
CA THR A 108 21.87 2.48 13.46
C THR A 108 21.43 1.02 13.29
N PRO A 109 20.92 0.36 14.35
CA PRO A 109 20.31 -0.97 14.21
C PRO A 109 18.95 -0.97 13.49
N ALA A 110 18.34 0.21 13.27
CA ALA A 110 17.02 0.32 12.69
C ALA A 110 17.05 -0.04 11.19
N LEU A 111 16.07 -0.81 10.72
CA LEU A 111 15.94 -1.17 9.31
C LEU A 111 14.89 -0.28 8.62
N PRO A 112 15.17 0.16 7.37
CA PRO A 112 14.17 0.80 6.53
C PRO A 112 13.17 -0.27 6.07
N SER A 113 11.96 -0.28 6.64
CA SER A 113 11.05 -1.42 6.49
C SER A 113 10.13 -1.32 5.27
N GLY A 114 9.50 -0.18 5.04
CA GLY A 114 8.70 0.05 3.83
C GLY A 114 7.63 1.13 4.01
N ASP A 115 6.94 1.42 2.92
CA ASP A 115 5.86 2.40 2.85
C ASP A 115 4.49 1.71 2.70
N SER A 116 3.42 2.49 2.58
CA SER A 116 2.13 2.02 2.07
C SER A 116 1.46 3.07 1.19
N ALA A 117 0.74 2.64 0.17
CA ALA A 117 -0.12 3.49 -0.65
C ALA A 117 -1.46 3.79 0.06
N SER A 118 -1.46 3.92 1.39
CA SER A 118 -2.67 4.08 2.21
C SER A 118 -3.48 5.32 1.82
N GLY A 119 -2.80 6.46 1.68
CA GLY A 119 -3.40 7.72 1.22
C GLY A 119 -3.95 7.70 -0.22
N PHE A 120 -3.78 6.60 -0.95
CA PHE A 120 -4.25 6.41 -2.33
C PHE A 120 -5.23 5.23 -2.40
N ALA A 121 -4.71 4.02 -2.30
CA ALA A 121 -5.46 2.80 -2.55
C ALA A 121 -6.32 2.37 -1.36
N ASN A 122 -5.95 2.67 -0.10
CA ASN A 122 -6.86 2.45 1.03
C ASN A 122 -8.00 3.48 1.00
N THR A 123 -7.71 4.73 0.63
CA THR A 123 -8.77 5.74 0.36
C THR A 123 -9.74 5.25 -0.71
N ALA A 124 -9.25 4.70 -1.84
CA ALA A 124 -10.11 4.14 -2.86
C ALA A 124 -10.95 2.96 -2.35
N MET A 125 -10.36 2.06 -1.56
CA MET A 125 -11.07 0.94 -0.94
C MET A 125 -12.23 1.42 -0.05
N VAL A 126 -11.97 2.40 0.83
CA VAL A 126 -12.98 2.97 1.74
C VAL A 126 -14.08 3.70 0.96
N LEU A 127 -13.73 4.49 -0.05
CA LEU A 127 -14.72 5.18 -0.88
C LEU A 127 -15.58 4.20 -1.68
N ALA A 128 -15.04 3.05 -2.09
CA ALA A 128 -15.81 2.01 -2.75
C ALA A 128 -16.78 1.31 -1.79
N ASP A 129 -16.36 1.04 -0.56
CA ASP A 129 -17.24 0.48 0.50
C ASP A 129 -18.40 1.44 0.81
N GLN A 130 -18.11 2.75 0.88
CA GLN A 130 -19.11 3.81 1.03
C GLN A 130 -19.95 4.06 -0.24
N ARG A 131 -19.69 3.34 -1.33
CA ARG A 131 -20.38 3.45 -2.63
C ARG A 131 -20.22 4.82 -3.30
N HIS A 132 -19.15 5.54 -2.99
CA HIS A 132 -18.78 6.79 -3.67
C HIS A 132 -18.07 6.55 -5.00
N ILE A 133 -17.33 5.44 -5.12
CA ILE A 133 -16.68 5.02 -6.36
C ILE A 133 -16.96 3.53 -6.66
N PRO A 134 -16.75 3.06 -7.90
CA PRO A 134 -16.92 1.64 -8.25
C PRO A 134 -15.85 0.76 -7.59
N ARG A 135 -16.22 -0.46 -7.22
CA ARG A 135 -15.29 -1.43 -6.61
C ARG A 135 -14.20 -1.87 -7.60
N VAL A 136 -14.53 -1.97 -8.89
CA VAL A 136 -13.54 -2.22 -9.94
C VAL A 136 -12.51 -1.08 -10.05
N LEU A 137 -12.90 0.18 -9.81
CA LEU A 137 -11.94 1.29 -9.78
C LEU A 137 -10.99 1.17 -8.57
N ALA A 138 -11.51 0.83 -7.39
CA ALA A 138 -10.65 0.61 -6.21
C ALA A 138 -9.65 -0.54 -6.43
N ALA A 139 -10.09 -1.65 -7.04
CA ALA A 139 -9.21 -2.75 -7.42
C ALA A 139 -8.11 -2.31 -8.40
N LEU A 140 -8.48 -1.52 -9.41
CA LEU A 140 -7.53 -0.95 -10.37
C LEU A 140 -6.51 -0.02 -9.71
N VAL A 141 -6.96 0.91 -8.85
CA VAL A 141 -6.08 1.84 -8.11
C VAL A 141 -5.08 1.08 -7.26
N ARG A 142 -5.48 -0.03 -6.60
CA ARG A 142 -4.55 -0.87 -5.84
C ARG A 142 -3.46 -1.46 -6.73
N ALA A 143 -3.82 -2.05 -7.87
CA ALA A 143 -2.85 -2.59 -8.82
C ALA A 143 -1.89 -1.49 -9.33
N MET A 144 -2.43 -0.33 -9.70
CA MET A 144 -1.66 0.82 -10.19
C MET A 144 -0.75 1.46 -9.13
N SER A 145 -0.99 1.19 -7.85
CA SER A 145 -0.17 1.66 -6.72
C SER A 145 1.05 0.78 -6.45
N VAL A 146 1.14 -0.42 -7.05
CA VAL A 146 2.28 -1.34 -6.87
C VAL A 146 3.60 -0.72 -7.31
N PRO A 147 3.73 -0.11 -8.51
CA PRO A 147 4.99 0.48 -8.93
C PRO A 147 5.43 1.64 -8.04
N ARG A 148 4.48 2.46 -7.53
CA ARG A 148 4.76 3.49 -6.52
C ARG A 148 5.38 2.88 -5.28
N ALA A 149 4.76 1.84 -4.70
CA ALA A 149 5.25 1.24 -3.47
C ALA A 149 6.57 0.47 -3.65
N LEU A 150 6.81 -0.07 -4.84
CA LEU A 150 8.05 -0.75 -5.20
C LEU A 150 9.28 0.18 -5.08
N VAL A 151 9.11 1.48 -5.33
CA VAL A 151 10.20 2.47 -5.23
C VAL A 151 10.87 2.44 -3.85
N ALA A 152 10.14 2.24 -2.75
CA ALA A 152 10.78 2.14 -1.42
C ALA A 152 11.84 1.04 -1.38
N PHE A 153 11.56 -0.12 -1.98
CA PHE A 153 12.45 -1.27 -2.02
C PHE A 153 13.60 -1.07 -3.00
N GLU A 154 13.34 -0.45 -4.16
CA GLU A 154 14.38 -0.05 -5.11
C GLU A 154 15.37 0.96 -4.49
N ARG A 155 14.91 1.73 -3.50
CA ARG A 155 15.71 2.73 -2.77
C ARG A 155 16.38 2.17 -1.52
N GLY A 156 16.13 0.90 -1.16
CA GLY A 156 16.83 0.21 -0.09
C GLY A 156 15.98 -0.23 1.11
N ALA A 157 14.65 -0.13 1.03
CA ALA A 157 13.78 -0.78 2.03
C ALA A 157 13.91 -2.32 1.94
N VAL A 158 13.88 -2.99 3.10
CA VAL A 158 14.14 -4.43 3.21
C VAL A 158 12.97 -5.23 3.80
N GLY A 159 11.85 -4.57 4.09
CA GLY A 159 10.70 -5.20 4.73
C GLY A 159 10.83 -5.28 6.26
N PRO A 160 9.78 -5.79 6.94
CA PRO A 160 8.47 -6.05 6.37
C PRO A 160 7.79 -4.76 5.88
N SER A 161 6.89 -4.82 4.90
CA SER A 161 6.04 -3.65 4.56
C SER A 161 5.11 -3.25 5.72
N LYS A 162 4.36 -2.14 5.58
CA LYS A 162 3.30 -1.72 6.53
C LYS A 162 2.07 -2.64 6.46
N GLY A 163 1.34 -2.80 7.57
CA GLY A 163 0.17 -3.68 7.67
C GLY A 163 -0.94 -3.32 6.67
N CYS A 164 -1.21 -2.03 6.53
CA CYS A 164 -2.19 -1.49 5.60
C CYS A 164 -1.72 -1.41 4.14
N ALA A 165 -0.50 -1.90 3.83
CA ALA A 165 0.04 -1.98 2.48
C ALA A 165 -0.51 -3.23 1.78
N TYR A 166 -1.76 -3.21 1.33
CA TYR A 166 -2.36 -4.34 0.61
C TYR A 166 -1.72 -4.61 -0.76
N GLU A 167 -0.84 -3.74 -1.24
CA GLU A 167 0.09 -3.97 -2.35
C GLU A 167 1.29 -4.85 -1.96
N GLY A 168 1.51 -5.08 -0.67
CA GLY A 168 2.53 -5.95 -0.08
C GLY A 168 2.68 -7.30 -0.80
N PRO A 169 1.62 -8.08 -1.08
CA PRO A 169 1.76 -9.36 -1.76
C PRO A 169 2.50 -9.27 -3.10
N PHE A 170 2.30 -8.18 -3.86
CA PHE A 170 3.03 -7.97 -5.11
C PHE A 170 4.49 -7.62 -4.85
N LEU A 171 4.75 -6.76 -3.85
CA LEU A 171 6.11 -6.41 -3.44
C LEU A 171 6.89 -7.65 -3.03
N LYS A 172 6.30 -8.52 -2.21
CA LYS A 172 6.87 -9.83 -1.83
C LYS A 172 7.18 -10.70 -3.06
N ALA A 173 6.27 -10.75 -4.03
CA ALA A 173 6.50 -11.51 -5.26
C ALA A 173 7.64 -10.95 -6.12
N ILE A 174 7.84 -9.62 -6.12
CA ILE A 174 8.89 -8.93 -6.89
C ILE A 174 10.24 -8.99 -6.18
N THR A 175 10.28 -8.70 -4.88
CA THR A 175 11.53 -8.44 -4.14
C THR A 175 11.94 -9.60 -3.23
N GLY A 176 11.02 -10.52 -2.91
CA GLY A 176 11.23 -11.54 -1.89
C GLY A 176 11.22 -11.01 -0.45
N CYS A 177 11.05 -9.70 -0.24
CA CYS A 177 11.00 -9.12 1.10
C CYS A 177 9.73 -9.55 1.85
N PRO A 178 9.79 -9.67 3.18
CA PRO A 178 8.61 -9.99 3.99
C PRO A 178 7.59 -8.84 3.95
N VAL A 179 6.34 -9.15 4.26
CA VAL A 179 5.24 -8.17 4.29
C VAL A 179 4.39 -8.32 5.54
N ALA A 180 4.06 -7.19 6.15
CA ALA A 180 2.98 -7.15 7.12
C ALA A 180 1.67 -6.94 6.37
N LEU A 181 0.62 -7.64 6.78
CA LEU A 181 -0.72 -7.48 6.23
C LEU A 181 -1.73 -7.42 7.37
N GLU A 182 -2.94 -7.00 7.01
CA GLU A 182 -4.08 -6.91 7.89
C GLU A 182 -5.34 -7.38 7.16
N GLY A 183 -6.42 -7.63 7.89
CA GLY A 183 -7.65 -8.18 7.31
C GLY A 183 -8.72 -8.36 8.38
N SER A 184 -9.22 -9.57 8.60
CA SER A 184 -10.38 -9.76 9.50
C SER A 184 -10.14 -9.28 10.93
N GLU A 185 -8.92 -9.41 11.49
CA GLU A 185 -8.59 -8.87 12.83
C GLU A 185 -8.31 -7.36 12.83
N ALA A 186 -8.35 -6.69 11.68
CA ALA A 186 -8.29 -5.23 11.56
C ALA A 186 -9.67 -4.57 11.40
N ALA A 187 -10.76 -5.33 11.59
CA ALA A 187 -12.13 -4.80 11.60
C ALA A 187 -12.36 -3.72 12.66
N CYS A 188 -11.48 -3.61 13.68
CA CYS A 188 -11.50 -2.52 14.64
C CYS A 188 -11.07 -1.16 14.05
N ALA A 189 -10.35 -1.16 12.93
CA ALA A 189 -9.87 0.04 12.25
C ALA A 189 -10.79 0.44 11.09
N HIS A 190 -11.11 -0.52 10.21
CA HIS A 190 -11.94 -0.28 9.03
C HIS A 190 -12.58 -1.58 8.52
N LEU A 191 -13.62 -1.43 7.69
CA LEU A 191 -14.27 -2.53 6.98
C LEU A 191 -13.59 -2.74 5.63
N SER A 192 -13.50 -3.99 5.18
CA SER A 192 -12.75 -4.34 3.98
C SER A 192 -13.28 -5.61 3.33
N PRO A 193 -13.25 -5.72 1.98
CA PRO A 193 -13.62 -6.93 1.26
C PRO A 193 -12.51 -7.99 1.20
N ILE A 194 -11.36 -7.75 1.85
CA ILE A 194 -10.17 -8.62 1.79
C ILE A 194 -9.75 -9.13 3.18
N GLY A 195 -10.73 -9.59 3.96
CA GLY A 195 -10.53 -9.99 5.36
C GLY A 195 -9.64 -11.23 5.53
N ASN A 196 -9.97 -12.33 4.85
CA ASN A 196 -9.24 -13.59 4.97
C ASN A 196 -8.15 -13.74 3.92
N VAL A 197 -8.41 -13.35 2.67
CA VAL A 197 -7.46 -13.51 1.55
C VAL A 197 -6.13 -12.80 1.81
N ALA A 198 -6.13 -11.72 2.59
CA ALA A 198 -4.90 -11.04 3.00
C ALA A 198 -3.92 -11.94 3.78
N ARG A 199 -4.40 -12.97 4.49
CA ARG A 199 -3.53 -13.93 5.19
C ARG A 199 -2.75 -14.85 4.26
N ALA A 200 -3.17 -14.99 3.00
CA ALA A 200 -2.61 -15.95 2.07
C ALA A 200 -1.09 -15.79 1.84
N THR A 201 -0.56 -14.59 2.09
CA THR A 201 0.85 -14.25 1.84
C THR A 201 1.54 -13.49 2.97
N ALA A 202 0.87 -13.30 4.11
CA ALA A 202 1.38 -12.48 5.23
C ALA A 202 2.61 -13.11 5.91
N ASP A 203 3.60 -12.28 6.27
CA ASP A 203 4.71 -12.66 7.16
C ASP A 203 4.50 -12.10 8.58
N LEU A 204 3.89 -10.92 8.67
CA LEU A 204 3.37 -10.35 9.91
C LEU A 204 1.87 -10.04 9.77
N TRP A 205 1.14 -10.11 10.87
CA TRP A 205 -0.30 -9.88 10.92
C TRP A 205 -0.64 -8.73 11.86
N SER A 206 -1.47 -7.80 11.38
CA SER A 206 -1.76 -6.51 12.02
C SER A 206 -3.27 -6.34 12.24
N ASN A 207 -3.64 -5.65 13.32
CA ASN A 207 -5.02 -5.17 13.55
C ASN A 207 -5.21 -3.72 13.06
N GLU A 208 -4.22 -3.19 12.34
CA GLU A 208 -4.08 -1.79 11.90
C GLU A 208 -4.01 -0.78 13.05
N SER A 209 -5.14 -0.45 13.65
CA SER A 209 -5.26 0.54 14.70
C SER A 209 -6.49 0.29 15.57
N VAL A 210 -6.35 0.54 16.87
CA VAL A 210 -7.47 0.48 17.82
C VAL A 210 -7.27 1.54 18.89
N ALA A 211 -8.35 2.22 19.27
CA ALA A 211 -8.32 3.19 20.35
C ALA A 211 -7.95 2.51 21.69
N ASN A 212 -7.19 3.19 22.53
CA ASN A 212 -6.80 2.66 23.84
C ASN A 212 -7.94 2.84 24.87
N VAL A 213 -8.98 2.00 24.75
CA VAL A 213 -10.17 2.01 25.61
C VAL A 213 -10.36 0.66 26.30
N GLU A 214 -11.10 0.63 27.40
CA GLU A 214 -11.40 -0.60 28.14
C GLU A 214 -12.59 -1.35 27.51
N LEU A 215 -12.43 -2.67 27.32
CA LEU A 215 -13.48 -3.62 26.91
C LEU A 215 -13.71 -4.62 28.05
N LEU A 216 -14.74 -5.45 27.94
CA LEU A 216 -15.01 -6.52 28.94
C LEU A 216 -13.82 -7.47 29.13
N GLY A 217 -13.06 -7.74 28.07
CA GLY A 217 -11.87 -8.61 28.10
C GLY A 217 -10.57 -7.90 28.50
N GLY A 218 -10.61 -6.60 28.82
CA GLY A 218 -9.45 -5.76 29.11
C GLY A 218 -9.25 -4.64 28.09
N MET A 219 -8.09 -3.98 28.14
CA MET A 219 -7.78 -2.89 27.21
C MET A 219 -7.82 -3.35 25.75
N ALA A 220 -8.41 -2.56 24.86
CA ALA A 220 -8.62 -2.93 23.46
C ALA A 220 -7.33 -3.33 22.70
N PRO A 221 -6.15 -2.71 22.93
CA PRO A 221 -4.89 -3.22 22.38
C PRO A 221 -4.51 -4.63 22.86
N THR A 222 -4.81 -4.97 24.12
CA THR A 222 -4.58 -6.32 24.66
C THR A 222 -5.50 -7.33 24.00
N VAL A 223 -6.79 -7.02 23.89
CA VAL A 223 -7.79 -7.88 23.23
C VAL A 223 -7.42 -8.10 21.76
N SER A 224 -7.05 -7.04 21.04
CA SER A 224 -6.64 -7.13 19.63
C SER A 224 -5.36 -7.95 19.47
N THR A 225 -4.37 -7.76 20.35
CA THR A 225 -3.13 -8.56 20.35
C THR A 225 -3.43 -10.04 20.55
N GLU A 226 -4.33 -10.39 21.47
CA GLU A 226 -4.73 -11.79 21.69
C GLU A 226 -5.36 -12.41 20.43
N GLN A 227 -6.25 -11.69 19.74
CA GLN A 227 -6.85 -12.14 18.47
C GLN A 227 -5.77 -12.38 17.39
N LEU A 228 -4.81 -11.46 17.24
CA LEU A 228 -3.68 -11.63 16.32
C LEU A 228 -2.82 -12.84 16.69
N VAL A 229 -2.55 -13.05 17.99
CA VAL A 229 -1.78 -14.22 18.45
C VAL A 229 -2.47 -15.53 18.06
N TYR A 230 -3.79 -15.63 18.21
CA TYR A 230 -4.51 -16.84 17.80
C TYR A 230 -4.49 -17.05 16.28
N ALA A 231 -4.67 -15.99 15.49
CA ALA A 231 -4.58 -16.07 14.03
C ALA A 231 -3.18 -16.56 13.59
N CYS A 232 -2.11 -15.97 14.13
CA CYS A 232 -0.74 -16.38 13.84
C CYS A 232 -0.42 -17.82 14.28
N ARG A 233 -0.97 -18.28 15.41
CA ARG A 233 -0.77 -19.68 15.86
C ARG A 233 -1.30 -20.69 14.84
N VAL A 234 -2.47 -20.45 14.25
CA VAL A 234 -3.03 -21.35 13.22
C VAL A 234 -2.12 -21.38 11.98
N LEU A 235 -1.68 -20.21 11.50
CA LEU A 235 -0.75 -20.10 10.37
C LEU A 235 0.57 -20.84 10.63
N ASN A 236 1.11 -20.70 11.84
CA ASN A 236 2.37 -21.33 12.24
C ASN A 236 2.22 -22.86 12.34
N VAL A 237 1.12 -23.37 12.89
CA VAL A 237 0.83 -24.81 12.95
C VAL A 237 0.70 -25.39 11.54
N ALA A 238 -0.04 -24.73 10.65
CA ALA A 238 -0.17 -25.19 9.26
C ALA A 238 1.18 -25.22 8.53
N THR A 239 2.03 -24.22 8.76
CA THR A 239 3.40 -24.16 8.21
C THR A 239 4.28 -25.29 8.74
N ALA A 240 4.26 -25.52 10.06
CA ALA A 240 5.03 -26.59 10.69
C ALA A 240 4.57 -28.00 10.28
N ALA A 241 3.28 -28.16 9.94
CA ALA A 241 2.72 -29.40 9.42
C ALA A 241 3.12 -29.71 7.96
N GLY A 242 3.80 -28.79 7.28
CA GLY A 242 4.35 -28.98 5.94
C GLY A 242 3.62 -28.20 4.83
N PRO A 243 4.21 -28.16 3.63
CA PRO A 243 3.79 -27.26 2.55
C PRO A 243 2.36 -27.55 2.05
N ASP A 244 1.91 -28.79 2.07
CA ASP A 244 0.57 -29.15 1.57
C ASP A 244 -0.54 -28.66 2.51
N THR A 245 -0.34 -28.78 3.83
CA THR A 245 -1.25 -28.23 4.84
C THR A 245 -1.27 -26.71 4.77
N ALA A 246 -0.10 -26.07 4.68
CA ALA A 246 0.01 -24.62 4.54
C ALA A 246 -0.70 -24.09 3.28
N ARG A 247 -0.52 -24.77 2.13
CA ARG A 247 -1.22 -24.43 0.88
C ARG A 247 -2.71 -24.66 0.96
N THR A 248 -3.15 -25.74 1.59
CA THR A 248 -4.58 -26.00 1.81
C THR A 248 -5.23 -24.87 2.61
N LEU A 249 -4.62 -24.48 3.74
CA LEU A 249 -5.13 -23.37 4.55
C LEU A 249 -5.14 -22.05 3.78
N ARG A 250 -4.04 -21.73 3.06
CA ARG A 250 -3.95 -20.58 2.18
C ARG A 250 -5.09 -20.56 1.16
N ASP A 251 -5.34 -21.68 0.50
CA ASP A 251 -6.34 -21.77 -0.57
C ASP A 251 -7.76 -21.62 -0.02
N LEU A 252 -8.02 -22.07 1.22
CA LEU A 252 -9.28 -21.81 1.91
C LEU A 252 -9.50 -20.32 2.21
N TYR A 253 -8.46 -19.60 2.64
CA TYR A 253 -8.55 -18.14 2.83
C TYR A 253 -8.78 -17.40 1.52
N VAL A 254 -8.18 -17.87 0.43
CA VAL A 254 -8.43 -17.30 -0.90
C VAL A 254 -9.86 -17.58 -1.35
N ALA A 255 -10.32 -18.82 -1.21
CA ALA A 255 -11.65 -19.24 -1.64
C ALA A 255 -12.78 -18.54 -0.87
N SER A 256 -12.56 -18.14 0.39
CA SER A 256 -13.59 -17.44 1.16
C SER A 256 -13.93 -16.05 0.62
N ASP A 257 -12.96 -15.36 0.01
CA ASP A 257 -13.13 -13.94 -0.33
C ASP A 257 -13.06 -13.68 -1.84
N ALA A 258 -12.26 -14.43 -2.60
CA ALA A 258 -11.89 -14.09 -3.97
C ALA A 258 -13.10 -13.87 -4.89
N GLY A 259 -14.19 -14.63 -4.72
CA GLY A 259 -15.40 -14.48 -5.53
C GLY A 259 -16.35 -13.35 -5.12
N THR A 260 -16.06 -12.63 -4.04
CA THR A 260 -16.98 -11.65 -3.43
C THR A 260 -16.75 -10.21 -3.91
N ASP A 261 -15.51 -9.88 -4.29
CA ASP A 261 -15.10 -8.52 -4.66
C ASP A 261 -13.95 -8.51 -5.68
N PRO A 262 -13.95 -7.60 -6.68
CA PRO A 262 -12.81 -7.45 -7.59
C PRO A 262 -11.48 -7.18 -6.85
N GLN A 263 -11.50 -6.48 -5.71
CA GLN A 263 -10.30 -6.24 -4.90
C GLN A 263 -9.73 -7.56 -4.36
N ALA A 264 -10.59 -8.49 -3.95
CA ALA A 264 -10.18 -9.82 -3.46
C ALA A 264 -9.66 -10.73 -4.57
N VAL A 265 -10.26 -10.71 -5.77
CA VAL A 265 -9.74 -11.42 -6.95
C VAL A 265 -8.29 -11.04 -7.21
N LEU A 266 -7.96 -9.76 -7.14
CA LEU A 266 -6.58 -9.34 -7.39
C LEU A 266 -5.62 -9.83 -6.31
N ARG A 267 -6.09 -10.19 -5.10
CA ARG A 267 -5.25 -10.71 -4.00
C ARG A 267 -4.96 -12.21 -4.05
N ARG A 268 -5.55 -12.96 -4.98
CA ARG A 268 -5.21 -14.39 -5.10
C ARG A 268 -3.70 -14.54 -5.40
N PRO A 269 -2.98 -15.48 -4.76
CA PRO A 269 -1.53 -15.62 -4.95
C PRO A 269 -1.10 -15.84 -6.41
N ASP A 270 -1.87 -16.58 -7.21
CA ASP A 270 -1.63 -16.79 -8.64
C ASP A 270 -1.72 -15.48 -9.44
N VAL A 271 -2.75 -14.67 -9.15
CA VAL A 271 -2.97 -13.37 -9.77
C VAL A 271 -1.89 -12.37 -9.36
N VAL A 272 -1.52 -12.37 -8.08
CA VAL A 272 -0.45 -11.52 -7.54
C VAL A 272 0.86 -11.78 -8.29
N VAL A 273 1.26 -13.05 -8.45
CA VAL A 273 2.49 -13.41 -9.17
C VAL A 273 2.41 -13.00 -10.64
N ARG A 274 1.28 -13.25 -11.31
CA ARG A 274 1.07 -12.83 -12.71
C ARG A 274 1.22 -11.31 -12.87
N LEU A 275 0.55 -10.52 -12.05
CA LEU A 275 0.59 -9.06 -12.14
C LEU A 275 1.94 -8.47 -11.70
N ALA A 276 2.62 -9.10 -10.74
CA ALA A 276 3.99 -8.76 -10.39
C ALA A 276 4.94 -8.92 -11.59
N ALA A 277 4.76 -9.99 -12.38
CA ALA A 277 5.53 -10.19 -13.61
C ALA A 277 5.30 -9.05 -14.62
N GLU A 278 4.07 -8.55 -14.74
CA GLU A 278 3.76 -7.40 -15.61
C GLU A 278 4.42 -6.11 -15.14
N VAL A 279 4.56 -5.89 -13.82
CA VAL A 279 5.27 -4.73 -13.27
C VAL A 279 6.77 -4.79 -13.61
N VAL A 280 7.42 -5.95 -13.45
CA VAL A 280 8.88 -6.05 -13.71
C VAL A 280 9.23 -6.12 -15.20
N ALA A 281 8.24 -6.35 -16.06
CA ALA A 281 8.43 -6.41 -17.51
C ALA A 281 8.53 -5.03 -18.19
N GLU A 282 8.38 -3.93 -17.44
CA GLU A 282 8.55 -2.56 -17.92
C GLU A 282 9.58 -1.79 -17.08
N GLU A 283 10.16 -0.78 -17.70
CA GLU A 283 10.98 0.22 -17.03
C GLU A 283 10.21 1.53 -16.85
N GLY A 284 10.50 2.24 -15.75
CA GLY A 284 9.85 3.51 -15.42
C GLY A 284 8.49 3.32 -14.78
N ALA A 285 8.22 4.12 -13.74
CA ALA A 285 7.02 3.97 -12.93
C ALA A 285 5.72 4.14 -13.74
N TYR A 286 5.69 5.10 -14.68
CA TYR A 286 4.53 5.32 -15.54
C TYR A 286 4.11 4.09 -16.36
N ARG A 287 5.06 3.52 -17.12
CA ARG A 287 4.79 2.35 -17.97
C ARG A 287 4.38 1.14 -17.15
N ARG A 288 5.07 0.90 -16.02
CA ARG A 288 4.69 -0.14 -15.05
C ARG A 288 3.27 0.05 -14.54
N THR A 289 2.89 1.27 -14.17
CA THR A 289 1.53 1.60 -13.66
C THR A 289 0.45 1.35 -14.71
N VAL A 290 0.65 1.81 -15.95
CA VAL A 290 -0.31 1.57 -17.02
C VAL A 290 -0.41 0.07 -17.35
N ARG A 291 0.73 -0.62 -17.46
CA ARG A 291 0.76 -2.05 -17.81
C ARG A 291 0.09 -2.93 -16.77
N VAL A 292 0.41 -2.77 -15.49
CA VAL A 292 -0.25 -3.54 -14.43
C VAL A 292 -1.73 -3.20 -14.33
N GLY A 293 -2.11 -1.94 -14.61
CA GLY A 293 -3.51 -1.53 -14.71
C GLY A 293 -4.26 -2.31 -15.79
N ARG A 294 -3.70 -2.40 -17.01
CA ARG A 294 -4.30 -3.15 -18.13
C ARG A 294 -4.44 -4.63 -17.77
N ALA A 295 -3.36 -5.24 -17.28
CA ALA A 295 -3.36 -6.64 -16.88
C ALA A 295 -4.34 -6.94 -15.73
N ALA A 296 -4.51 -6.03 -14.77
CA ALA A 296 -5.48 -6.19 -13.70
C ALA A 296 -6.92 -6.23 -14.24
N LEU A 297 -7.29 -5.33 -15.17
CA LEU A 297 -8.62 -5.35 -15.78
C LEU A 297 -8.84 -6.59 -16.64
N GLU A 298 -7.81 -7.09 -17.32
CA GLU A 298 -7.87 -8.38 -18.04
C GLU A 298 -8.12 -9.55 -17.08
N VAL A 299 -7.44 -9.60 -15.93
CA VAL A 299 -7.70 -10.62 -14.90
C VAL A 299 -9.14 -10.56 -14.42
N LEU A 300 -9.66 -9.35 -14.12
CA LEU A 300 -11.04 -9.20 -13.67
C LEU A 300 -12.04 -9.64 -14.74
N ARG A 301 -11.81 -9.31 -16.02
CA ARG A 301 -12.64 -9.81 -17.14
C ARG A 301 -12.61 -11.32 -17.26
N GLY A 302 -11.42 -11.91 -17.13
CA GLY A 302 -11.25 -13.37 -17.14
C GLY A 302 -12.03 -14.04 -16.01
N ALA A 303 -11.95 -13.50 -14.79
CA ALA A 303 -12.68 -14.01 -13.63
C ALA A 303 -14.21 -13.91 -13.83
N VAL A 304 -14.70 -12.81 -14.42
CA VAL A 304 -16.12 -12.68 -14.77
C VAL A 304 -16.55 -13.70 -15.83
N ALA A 305 -15.75 -13.87 -16.89
CA ALA A 305 -16.05 -14.81 -17.96
C ALA A 305 -16.03 -16.27 -17.49
N ALA A 306 -15.16 -16.61 -16.53
CA ALA A 306 -15.06 -17.92 -15.91
C ALA A 306 -16.15 -18.18 -14.84
N GLY A 307 -16.97 -17.18 -14.48
CA GLY A 307 -17.95 -17.28 -13.41
C GLY A 307 -17.35 -17.26 -11.99
N GLU A 308 -16.06 -16.92 -11.87
CA GLU A 308 -15.34 -16.82 -10.59
C GLU A 308 -15.64 -15.50 -9.86
N LEU A 309 -16.07 -14.47 -10.59
CA LEU A 309 -16.47 -13.17 -10.05
C LEU A 309 -17.81 -12.74 -10.64
N THR A 310 -18.77 -12.40 -9.78
CA THR A 310 -20.04 -11.82 -10.23
C THR A 310 -20.03 -10.30 -10.04
N LEU A 311 -20.12 -9.56 -11.15
CA LEU A 311 -20.25 -8.10 -11.14
C LEU A 311 -21.69 -7.68 -11.43
N ALA A 312 -22.19 -6.74 -10.64
CA ALA A 312 -23.42 -6.03 -10.97
C ALA A 312 -23.25 -5.26 -12.29
N ARG A 313 -24.34 -5.05 -13.03
CA ARG A 313 -24.32 -4.35 -14.33
C ARG A 313 -23.59 -2.99 -14.30
N PRO A 314 -23.72 -2.14 -13.26
CA PRO A 314 -22.94 -0.91 -13.17
C PRO A 314 -21.42 -1.14 -13.08
N GLU A 315 -20.97 -2.12 -12.29
CA GLU A 315 -19.54 -2.47 -12.14
C GLU A 315 -18.96 -3.01 -13.45
N ALA A 316 -19.71 -3.84 -14.18
CA ALA A 316 -19.28 -4.34 -15.49
C ALA A 316 -19.09 -3.21 -16.52
N ARG A 317 -20.00 -2.21 -16.54
CA ARG A 317 -19.82 -1.03 -17.40
C ARG A 317 -18.60 -0.20 -17.01
N TRP A 318 -18.28 -0.12 -15.73
CA TRP A 318 -17.07 0.55 -15.25
C TRP A 318 -15.80 -0.20 -15.66
N LEU A 319 -15.80 -1.53 -15.58
CA LEU A 319 -14.70 -2.37 -16.08
C LEU A 319 -14.39 -2.06 -17.56
N ASP A 320 -15.42 -1.98 -18.40
CA ASP A 320 -15.25 -1.64 -19.83
C ASP A 320 -14.76 -0.19 -20.03
N ARG A 321 -15.32 0.76 -19.28
CA ARG A 321 -14.93 2.17 -19.36
C ARG A 321 -13.48 2.38 -18.95
N LEU A 322 -13.05 1.79 -17.84
CA LEU A 322 -11.69 1.92 -17.32
C LEU A 322 -10.68 1.30 -18.27
N SER A 323 -11.03 0.18 -18.90
CA SER A 323 -10.14 -0.46 -19.86
C SER A 323 -9.92 0.41 -21.10
N ARG A 324 -11.00 0.94 -21.70
CA ARG A 324 -10.86 1.92 -22.80
C ARG A 324 -10.06 3.15 -22.36
N GLY A 325 -10.31 3.64 -21.14
CA GLY A 325 -9.56 4.75 -20.59
C GLY A 325 -8.06 4.50 -20.50
N LEU A 326 -7.62 3.28 -20.13
CA LEU A 326 -6.20 2.90 -20.14
C LEU A 326 -5.64 2.79 -21.56
N ASP A 327 -6.44 2.35 -22.53
CA ASP A 327 -6.03 2.24 -23.94
C ASP A 327 -5.85 3.63 -24.59
N GLU A 328 -6.58 4.64 -24.10
CA GLU A 328 -6.51 6.04 -24.56
C GLU A 328 -5.40 6.86 -23.88
N LEU A 329 -4.67 6.30 -22.91
CA LEU A 329 -3.53 6.98 -22.29
C LEU A 329 -2.37 7.12 -23.29
N PRO A 330 -1.57 8.20 -23.19
CA PRO A 330 -0.38 8.37 -24.04
C PRO A 330 0.68 7.29 -23.79
N GLU A 331 1.72 7.24 -24.63
CA GLU A 331 2.79 6.23 -24.52
C GLU A 331 3.84 6.56 -23.46
N ASP A 332 3.97 7.84 -23.08
CA ASP A 332 4.95 8.33 -22.13
C ASP A 332 4.37 9.34 -21.12
N GLU A 333 5.12 9.57 -20.04
CA GLU A 333 4.70 10.43 -18.94
C GLU A 333 4.72 11.92 -19.27
N ASP A 334 5.56 12.36 -20.20
CA ASP A 334 5.65 13.78 -20.60
C ASP A 334 4.38 14.19 -21.37
N ALA A 335 3.92 13.33 -22.28
CA ALA A 335 2.67 13.50 -22.98
C ALA A 335 1.46 13.44 -22.03
N LEU A 336 1.49 12.62 -20.98
CA LEU A 336 0.46 12.63 -19.94
C LEU A 336 0.47 13.94 -19.15
N LEU A 337 1.65 14.37 -18.72
CA LEU A 337 1.83 15.61 -17.96
C LEU A 337 1.36 16.84 -18.74
N ALA A 338 1.59 16.86 -20.07
CA ALA A 338 1.09 17.91 -20.94
C ALA A 338 -0.43 17.86 -21.18
N ARG A 339 -1.04 16.67 -21.08
CA ARG A 339 -2.48 16.46 -21.29
C ARG A 339 -3.34 16.80 -20.08
N VAL A 340 -2.83 16.58 -18.88
CA VAL A 340 -3.57 16.80 -17.63
C VAL A 340 -3.32 18.22 -17.14
N GLU A 341 -4.39 18.98 -16.93
CA GLU A 341 -4.27 20.32 -16.33
C GLU A 341 -3.91 20.19 -14.85
N VAL A 342 -2.71 20.67 -14.50
CA VAL A 342 -2.21 20.66 -13.12
C VAL A 342 -2.34 22.06 -12.53
N ASP A 343 -3.26 22.22 -11.57
CA ASP A 343 -3.44 23.48 -10.86
C ASP A 343 -2.26 23.74 -9.90
N PRO A 344 -1.44 24.79 -10.11
CA PRO A 344 -0.30 25.10 -9.26
C PRO A 344 -0.68 25.52 -7.83
N ALA A 345 -1.95 25.86 -7.58
CA ALA A 345 -2.46 26.09 -6.23
C ALA A 345 -2.66 24.78 -5.45
N VAL A 346 -2.76 23.65 -6.16
CA VAL A 346 -2.92 22.32 -5.57
C VAL A 346 -1.62 21.54 -5.60
N VAL A 347 -0.93 21.51 -6.75
CA VAL A 347 0.26 20.69 -7.00
C VAL A 347 1.44 21.57 -7.38
N ARG A 348 2.55 21.44 -6.65
CA ARG A 348 3.83 22.07 -6.99
C ARG A 348 4.71 21.08 -7.74
N LEU A 349 4.79 21.20 -9.06
CA LEU A 349 5.58 20.27 -9.90
C LEU A 349 7.07 20.24 -9.53
N ASP A 350 7.62 21.37 -9.07
CA ASP A 350 9.00 21.47 -8.59
C ASP A 350 9.28 20.62 -7.35
N GLU A 351 8.28 20.42 -6.49
CA GLU A 351 8.36 19.50 -5.33
C GLU A 351 8.42 18.02 -5.76
N TYR A 352 8.17 17.73 -7.04
CA TYR A 352 8.38 16.42 -7.66
C TYR A 352 9.65 16.38 -8.53
N GLY A 353 10.43 17.46 -8.61
CA GLY A 353 11.56 17.57 -9.52
C GLY A 353 11.15 17.68 -11.00
N LEU A 354 9.93 18.16 -11.25
CA LEU A 354 9.42 18.46 -12.58
C LEU A 354 9.44 19.98 -12.80
N VAL A 355 9.66 20.41 -14.04
CA VAL A 355 9.60 21.83 -14.40
C VAL A 355 8.23 22.09 -15.01
N ALA A 356 7.56 23.17 -14.59
CA ALA A 356 6.30 23.58 -15.22
C ALA A 356 6.53 23.87 -16.71
N ALA A 357 5.72 23.27 -17.58
CA ALA A 357 5.74 23.54 -19.01
C ALA A 357 5.51 25.04 -19.24
N GLY A 358 6.57 25.78 -19.58
CA GLY A 358 6.54 27.24 -19.75
C GLY A 358 7.60 28.04 -19.00
N ALA A 359 8.40 27.41 -18.11
CA ALA A 359 9.50 28.09 -17.40
C ALA A 359 10.84 28.11 -18.16
N ALA A 360 10.92 27.50 -19.35
CA ALA A 360 11.99 27.77 -20.30
C ALA A 360 11.59 28.96 -21.18
N ARG A 361 12.05 30.16 -20.80
CA ARG A 361 12.21 31.30 -21.70
C ARG A 361 13.60 31.87 -21.54
#